data_AF-A0A2E9HZ51-F1
#
_entry.id   AF-A0A2E9HZ51-F1
#
_cell.length_a   1.000
_cell.length_b   1.000
_cell.length_c   1.000
_cell.angle_alpha   90.00
_cell.angle_beta   90.00
_cell.angle_gamma   90.00
#
_symmetry.space_group_name_H-M   'P 1'
#
loop_
_entity.id
_entity.type
_entity.pdbx_description
1 polymer ?
#
loop_
_entity_poly.entity_id
_entity_poly.type
_entity_poly.pdbx_seq_one_letter_code
_entity_poly.pdbx_strand_id
1 'polypeptide(L)'
;MISHSVVHKFFRSNRNRFEALQEVVERFSVVETLDPDDIYPELELRLKHRLNLPVRVEPVADMPQSLLEYVEDRHVVRLSEALDQPNRVYQLVHVAGL
;
A
#
# COMPACT_ATOMS: atom_id res chain seq x y z
N MET A 1 3.75 3.06 -23.20
CA MET A 1 4.01 4.08 -22.16
C MET A 1 2.86 5.08 -22.20
N ILE A 2 1.92 5.03 -21.26
CA ILE A 2 0.80 5.97 -21.23
C ILE A 2 1.35 7.34 -20.79
N SER A 3 1.16 8.38 -21.58
CA SER A 3 1.62 9.73 -21.24
C SER A 3 0.94 10.23 -19.95
N HIS A 4 1.69 10.90 -19.07
CA HIS A 4 1.17 11.57 -17.88
C HIS A 4 -0.08 12.44 -18.16
N SER A 5 -0.13 13.07 -19.34
CA SER A 5 -1.27 13.88 -19.78
C SER A 5 -2.58 13.10 -20.00
N VAL A 6 -2.49 11.81 -20.35
CA VAL A 6 -3.64 10.92 -20.55
C VAL A 6 -4.22 10.49 -19.21
N VAL A 7 -3.36 10.12 -18.25
CA VAL A 7 -3.77 9.79 -16.88
C VAL A 7 -4.43 11.01 -16.23
N HIS A 8 -3.79 12.18 -16.32
CA HIS A 8 -4.34 13.41 -15.74
C HIS A 8 -5.71 13.78 -16.32
N LYS A 9 -5.91 13.64 -17.65
CA LYS A 9 -7.21 13.86 -18.29
C LYS A 9 -8.25 12.85 -17.80
N PHE A 10 -7.88 11.58 -17.69
CA PHE A 10 -8.77 10.52 -17.22
C PHE A 10 -9.28 10.79 -15.79
N PHE A 11 -8.39 11.10 -14.84
CA PHE A 11 -8.76 11.45 -13.47
C PHE A 11 -9.70 12.66 -13.40
N ARG A 12 -9.39 13.70 -14.18
CA ARG A 12 -10.20 14.92 -14.24
C ARG A 12 -11.58 14.70 -14.85
N SER A 13 -11.70 13.88 -15.91
CA SER A 13 -12.98 13.50 -16.50
C SER A 13 -13.87 12.73 -15.54
N ASN A 14 -13.27 11.95 -14.63
CA ASN A 14 -13.98 11.25 -13.55
C ASN A 14 -14.17 12.14 -12.30
N ARG A 15 -13.79 13.43 -12.33
CA ARG A 15 -13.82 14.33 -11.17
C ARG A 15 -13.12 13.76 -9.92
N ASN A 16 -12.11 12.92 -10.12
CA ASN A 16 -11.45 12.13 -9.06
C ASN A 16 -12.39 11.22 -8.25
N ARG A 17 -13.57 10.86 -8.78
CA ARG A 17 -14.51 9.91 -8.17
C ARG A 17 -14.73 8.73 -9.12
N PHE A 18 -14.44 7.53 -8.64
CA PHE A 18 -14.56 6.30 -9.42
C PHE A 18 -15.55 5.36 -8.74
N GLU A 19 -16.76 5.20 -9.29
CA GLU A 19 -17.82 4.43 -8.64
C GLU A 19 -17.45 2.96 -8.44
N ALA A 20 -16.75 2.34 -9.39
CA ALA A 20 -16.24 0.98 -9.22
C ALA A 20 -15.27 0.83 -8.03
N LEU A 21 -14.50 1.87 -7.69
CA LEU A 21 -13.67 1.85 -6.47
C LEU A 21 -14.52 2.03 -5.22
N GLN A 22 -15.57 2.84 -5.28
CA GLN A 22 -16.50 3.04 -4.16
C GLN A 22 -17.26 1.74 -3.82
N GLU A 23 -17.80 1.04 -4.83
CA GLU A 23 -18.46 -0.26 -4.63
C GLU A 23 -17.52 -1.32 -4.04
N VAL A 24 -16.24 -1.30 -4.42
CA VAL A 24 -15.25 -2.22 -3.84
C VAL A 24 -14.99 -1.86 -2.38
N VAL A 25 -14.86 -0.57 -2.05
CA VAL A 25 -14.67 -0.08 -0.67
C VAL A 25 -15.86 -0.46 0.21
N GLU A 26 -17.09 -0.28 -0.26
CA GLU A 26 -18.32 -0.67 0.48
C GLU A 26 -18.38 -2.18 0.77
N ARG A 27 -17.79 -3.01 -0.09
CA ARG A 27 -17.65 -4.45 0.16
C ARG A 27 -16.41 -4.80 0.98
N PHE A 28 -15.45 -3.88 1.13
CA PHE A 28 -14.21 -4.08 1.86
C PHE A 28 -14.41 -3.75 3.34
N SER A 29 -15.22 -4.58 4.01
CA SER A 29 -15.67 -4.39 5.40
C SER A 29 -14.58 -4.43 6.48
N VAL A 30 -13.31 -4.61 6.10
CA VAL A 30 -12.19 -4.74 7.04
C VAL A 30 -11.72 -3.38 7.54
N VAL A 31 -11.96 -2.30 6.77
CA VAL A 31 -11.44 -0.96 7.10
C VAL A 31 -12.43 -0.13 7.92
N GLU A 32 -13.74 -0.39 7.82
CA GLU A 32 -14.75 0.39 8.57
C GLU A 32 -14.73 0.14 10.09
N THR A 33 -14.12 -0.96 10.55
CA THR A 33 -14.01 -1.29 11.98
C THR A 33 -12.66 -0.93 12.60
N LEU A 34 -11.67 -0.53 11.79
CA LEU A 34 -10.33 -0.23 12.27
C LEU A 34 -10.21 1.25 12.59
N ASP A 35 -9.58 1.56 13.71
CA ASP A 35 -9.09 2.90 13.96
C ASP A 35 -8.10 3.27 12.82
N PRO A 36 -8.16 4.47 12.23
CA PRO A 36 -7.19 4.92 11.24
C PRO A 36 -5.72 4.69 11.65
N ASP A 37 -5.42 4.78 12.95
CA ASP A 37 -4.09 4.55 13.50
C ASP A 37 -3.70 3.06 13.51
N ASP A 38 -4.69 2.16 13.52
CA ASP A 38 -4.52 0.70 13.54
C ASP A 38 -4.45 0.07 12.13
N ILE A 39 -4.71 0.84 11.07
CA ILE A 39 -4.69 0.32 9.69
C ILE A 39 -3.32 -0.29 9.35
N TYR A 40 -2.24 0.40 9.70
CA TYR A 40 -0.87 -0.07 9.43
C TYR A 40 -0.55 -1.39 10.16
N PRO A 41 -0.67 -1.49 11.50
CA PRO A 41 -0.34 -2.74 12.20
C PRO A 41 -1.26 -3.90 11.80
N GLU A 42 -2.54 -3.66 11.49
CA GLU A 42 -3.45 -4.71 11.03
C GLU A 42 -3.06 -5.24 9.64
N LEU A 43 -2.63 -4.36 8.72
CA LEU A 43 -2.10 -4.77 7.42
C LEU A 43 -0.83 -5.61 7.56
N GLU A 44 0.11 -5.19 8.42
CA GLU A 44 1.32 -5.95 8.71
C GLU A 44 0.99 -7.35 9.24
N LEU A 45 0.07 -7.44 10.21
CA LEU A 45 -0.43 -8.71 10.74
C LEU A 45 -1.06 -9.57 9.65
N ARG A 46 -1.92 -8.99 8.81
CA ARG A 46 -2.61 -9.71 7.74
C ARG A 46 -1.63 -10.27 6.71
N LEU A 47 -0.65 -9.49 6.27
CA LEU A 47 0.40 -9.94 5.35
C LEU A 47 1.19 -11.10 5.94
N LYS A 48 1.59 -10.98 7.21
CA LYS A 48 2.28 -12.05 7.93
C LYS A 48 1.41 -13.30 8.06
N HIS A 49 0.16 -13.19 8.48
CA HIS A 49 -0.68 -14.35 8.78
C HIS A 49 -1.27 -15.04 7.54
N ARG A 50 -1.61 -14.29 6.49
CA ARG A 50 -2.25 -14.85 5.30
C ARG A 50 -1.26 -15.21 4.20
N LEU A 51 -0.15 -14.48 4.09
CA LEU A 51 0.83 -14.63 3.01
C LEU A 51 2.23 -15.05 3.50
N ASN A 52 2.38 -15.29 4.81
CA ASN A 52 3.68 -15.54 5.46
C ASN A 52 4.71 -14.43 5.20
N LEU A 53 4.24 -13.21 4.96
CA LEU A 53 5.05 -12.09 4.45
C LEU A 53 5.24 -11.03 5.55
N PRO A 54 6.29 -11.13 6.39
CA PRO A 54 6.60 -10.09 7.36
C PRO A 54 6.97 -8.76 6.69
N VAL A 55 6.67 -7.66 7.37
CA VAL A 55 7.08 -6.30 6.99
C VAL A 55 8.20 -5.84 7.92
N ARG A 56 9.18 -5.10 7.39
CA ARG A 56 10.27 -4.49 8.15
C ARG A 56 10.45 -3.04 7.70
N VAL A 57 10.48 -2.13 8.66
CA VAL A 57 10.89 -0.75 8.40
C VAL A 57 12.40 -0.66 8.58
N GLU A 58 13.08 -0.15 7.56
CA GLU A 58 14.55 -0.10 7.49
C GLU A 58 15.03 1.34 7.34
N PRO A 59 16.24 1.67 7.84
CA PRO A 59 16.82 2.99 7.66
C PRO A 59 16.95 3.39 6.20
N VAL A 60 16.88 4.70 5.91
CA VAL A 60 17.04 5.21 4.52
C VAL A 60 18.39 4.79 3.93
N ALA A 61 19.43 4.75 4.77
CA ALA A 61 20.77 4.34 4.39
C ALA A 61 20.84 2.89 3.87
N ASP A 62 19.95 2.01 4.35
CA ASP A 62 19.91 0.59 4.01
C ASP A 62 18.98 0.28 2.83
N MET A 63 18.28 1.30 2.32
CA MET A 63 17.40 1.25 1.15
C MET A 63 17.66 2.44 0.20
N PRO A 64 18.88 2.62 -0.33
CA PRO A 64 19.25 3.83 -1.07
C PRO A 64 18.58 3.93 -2.46
N GLN A 65 18.01 2.85 -2.98
CA GLN A 65 17.47 2.77 -4.35
C GLN A 65 15.95 2.63 -4.40
N SER A 66 15.27 2.40 -3.27
CA SER A 66 13.82 2.19 -3.24
C SER A 66 13.22 2.53 -1.87
N LEU A 67 11.91 2.80 -1.87
CA LEU A 67 11.11 2.98 -0.65
C LEU A 67 10.37 1.70 -0.23
N LEU A 68 10.25 0.74 -1.14
CA LEU A 68 9.63 -0.57 -0.96
C LEU A 68 10.48 -1.62 -1.69
N GLU A 69 10.85 -2.68 -1.01
CA GLU A 69 11.53 -3.83 -1.63
C GLU A 69 10.89 -5.13 -1.15
N TYR A 70 10.65 -6.05 -2.08
CA TYR A 70 10.39 -7.43 -1.73
C TYR A 70 11.68 -8.22 -1.87
N VAL A 71 12.11 -8.83 -0.78
CA VAL A 71 13.34 -9.60 -0.68
C VAL A 71 12.97 -11.08 -0.76
N GLU A 72 13.12 -11.65 -1.95
CA GLU A 72 12.60 -12.97 -2.31
C GLU A 72 13.27 -14.12 -1.55
N ASP A 73 14.58 -14.03 -1.29
CA ASP A 73 15.33 -15.03 -0.53
C ASP A 73 14.87 -15.15 0.92
N ARG A 74 14.34 -14.06 1.49
CA ARG A 74 13.88 -13.99 2.89
C ARG A 74 12.36 -13.91 3.01
N HIS A 75 11.65 -13.85 1.90
CA HIS A 75 10.20 -13.67 1.81
C HIS A 75 9.72 -12.54 2.73
N VAL A 76 10.33 -11.35 2.61
CA VAL A 76 10.06 -10.19 3.48
C VAL A 76 9.84 -8.93 2.65
N VAL A 77 8.93 -8.07 3.13
CA VAL A 77 8.76 -6.72 2.61
C VAL A 77 9.58 -5.75 3.45
N ARG A 78 10.48 -5.00 2.81
CA ARG A 78 11.21 -3.89 3.43
C ARG A 78 10.56 -2.58 3.01
N LEU A 79 10.32 -1.70 3.97
CA LEU A 79 9.84 -0.34 3.79
C LEU A 79 10.89 0.62 4.30
N SER A 80 11.17 1.67 3.53
CA SER A 80 12.07 2.72 3.99
C SER A 80 11.41 3.56 5.08
N GLU A 81 12.16 3.90 6.13
CA GLU A 81 11.70 4.82 7.18
C GLU A 81 11.34 6.22 6.65
N ALA A 82 11.85 6.61 5.47
CA ALA A 82 11.52 7.86 4.80
C ALA A 82 10.03 7.98 4.41
N LEU A 83 9.30 6.86 4.36
CA LEU A 83 7.87 6.87 4.15
C LEU A 83 7.16 7.40 5.38
N ASP A 84 6.26 8.36 5.18
CA ASP A 84 5.25 8.72 6.20
C ASP A 84 4.20 7.61 6.34
N GLN A 85 3.41 7.68 7.41
CA GLN A 85 2.43 6.65 7.73
C GLN A 85 1.37 6.42 6.63
N PRO A 86 0.79 7.44 5.99
CA PRO A 86 -0.12 7.24 4.86
C PRO A 86 0.52 6.51 3.69
N ASN A 87 1.76 6.86 3.32
CA ASN A 87 2.43 6.16 2.22
C ASN A 87 2.82 4.74 2.60
N ARG A 88 3.18 4.45 3.86
CA ARG A 88 3.40 3.06 4.31
C ARG A 88 2.15 2.21 4.14
N VAL A 89 1.00 2.72 4.58
CA VAL A 89 -0.31 2.04 4.40
C VAL A 89 -0.57 1.81 2.92
N TYR A 90 -0.39 2.83 2.07
CA TYR A 90 -0.58 2.69 0.62
C TYR A 90 0.29 1.59 0.02
N GLN A 91 1.59 1.55 0.37
CA GLN A 91 2.52 0.52 -0.12
C GLN A 91 2.10 -0.89 0.35
N LEU A 92 1.67 -1.04 1.62
CA LEU A 92 1.24 -2.34 2.13
C LEU A 92 -0.08 -2.82 1.52
N VAL A 93 -1.04 -1.92 1.29
CA VAL A 93 -2.28 -2.24 0.57
C VAL A 93 -1.96 -2.66 -0.86
N HIS A 94 -1.01 -1.98 -1.51
CA HIS A 94 -0.55 -2.36 -2.84
C HIS A 94 0.04 -3.77 -2.84
N VAL A 95 0.91 -4.11 -1.89
CA VAL A 95 1.46 -5.46 -1.74
C VAL A 95 0.39 -6.51 -1.42
N ALA A 96 -0.60 -6.17 -0.57
CA ALA A 96 -1.68 -7.07 -0.22
C ALA A 96 -2.70 -7.30 -1.34
N GLY A 97 -2.75 -6.40 -2.32
CA GLY A 97 -3.63 -6.44 -3.49
C GLY A 97 -2.95 -6.84 -4.81
N LEU A 98 -1.62 -7.00 -4.80
CA LEU A 98 -0.87 -7.76 -5.82
C LEU A 98 -1.21 -9.26 -5.70
#